data_AF-A0A176EBU0-F1
#
_entry.id   AF-A0A176EBU0-F1
#
_cell.length_a   1.000
_cell.length_b   1.000
_cell.length_c   1.000
_cell.angle_alpha   90.00
_cell.angle_beta   90.00
_cell.angle_gamma   90.00
#
_symmetry.space_group_name_H-M   'P 1'
#
loop_
_entity.id
_entity.type
_entity.pdbx_description
1 polymer ?
#
loop_
_entity_poly.entity_id
_entity_poly.type
_entity_poly.pdbx_seq_one_letter_code
_entity_poly.pdbx_strand_id
1 'polypeptide(L)'
;MQNAIFDEFLALVEACVSAARDAGTLDVGVENIQVESASVAEDIVLRTDERTGATSHLLRIDLTTRYQPTTLERVLERREWSDGCILMRNTKSDKAALCEPSRHFMTEKGELIQRVILHRPLRREYHQLRDLEESAWVECAEPRFAKLWEAEAEDSASRLHTETVHLATGLLLPIWSNLPRDYLEVNRIVDLEGRSWLGRIVYDTDVADVLKAFGVNSSVKLTDEAVVKALRENRSITIEQPFGAVLKRSRVAGDLRIEIAGAPADQVEWLKSIGCFTEIIAYRIRVFIPADNPEPVVKALLPPL
;
A
#
# COMPACT_ATOMS: atom_id res chain seq x y z
N MET A 1 -8.03 8.13 35.04
CA MET A 1 -6.67 8.53 35.45
C MET A 1 -5.66 8.42 34.31
N GLN A 2 -5.83 7.48 33.37
CA GLN A 2 -5.00 7.38 32.16
C GLN A 2 -5.18 8.61 31.24
N ASN A 3 -6.41 9.06 30.98
CA ASN A 3 -6.68 10.23 30.09
C ASN A 3 -5.98 11.54 30.50
N ALA A 4 -5.77 11.80 31.80
CA ALA A 4 -5.22 13.08 32.26
C ALA A 4 -3.72 13.29 31.90
N ILE A 5 -2.94 12.21 31.89
CA ILE A 5 -1.52 12.26 31.48
C ILE A 5 -1.41 12.41 29.95
N PHE A 6 -2.37 11.84 29.21
CA PHE A 6 -2.45 12.00 27.76
C PHE A 6 -2.88 13.42 27.36
N ASP A 7 -3.81 14.02 28.09
CA ASP A 7 -4.24 15.41 27.85
C ASP A 7 -3.10 16.40 28.13
N GLU A 8 -2.29 16.18 29.17
CA GLU A 8 -1.13 17.02 29.48
C GLU A 8 -0.01 16.84 28.44
N PHE A 9 0.22 15.62 27.96
CA PHE A 9 1.14 15.36 26.84
C PHE A 9 0.63 15.98 25.53
N LEU A 10 -0.67 15.91 25.25
CA LEU A 10 -1.31 16.56 24.11
C LEU A 10 -1.15 18.08 24.18
N ALA A 11 -1.35 18.69 25.34
CA ALA A 11 -1.13 20.13 25.53
C ALA A 11 0.33 20.52 25.29
N LEU A 12 1.28 19.66 25.67
CA LEU A 12 2.71 19.88 25.45
C LEU A 12 3.10 19.73 23.97
N VAL A 13 2.53 18.74 23.29
CA VAL A 13 2.70 18.55 21.84
C VAL A 13 2.03 19.69 21.06
N GLU A 14 0.82 20.11 21.42
CA GLU A 14 0.12 21.25 20.82
C GLU A 14 0.87 22.56 21.04
N ALA A 15 1.45 22.78 22.23
CA ALA A 15 2.28 23.94 22.51
C ALA A 15 3.57 23.92 21.67
N CYS A 16 4.23 22.76 21.53
CA CYS A 16 5.38 22.60 20.65
C CYS A 16 5.02 22.78 19.17
N VAL A 17 3.86 22.30 18.74
CA VAL A 17 3.33 22.46 17.38
C VAL A 17 2.97 23.91 17.10
N SER A 18 2.38 24.64 18.06
CA SER A 18 2.10 26.07 17.94
C SER A 18 3.40 26.89 17.86
N ALA A 19 4.39 26.56 18.69
CA ALA A 19 5.70 27.23 18.63
C ALA A 19 6.43 26.97 17.31
N ALA A 20 6.30 25.76 16.74
CA ALA A 20 6.83 25.42 15.43
C ALA A 20 6.04 26.08 14.27
N ARG A 21 4.72 26.28 14.46
CA ARG A 21 3.85 27.02 13.51
C ARG A 21 4.28 28.47 13.38
N ASP A 22 4.64 29.12 14.49
CA ASP A 22 5.13 30.49 14.50
C ASP A 22 6.52 30.64 13.86
N ALA A 23 7.30 29.54 13.81
CA ALA A 23 8.63 29.50 13.21
C ALA A 23 8.65 29.23 11.69
N GLY A 24 7.49 29.03 11.05
CA GLY A 24 7.39 28.90 9.58
C GLY A 24 8.00 27.63 8.98
N THR A 25 8.36 26.64 9.80
CA THR A 25 8.82 25.32 9.37
C THR A 25 7.73 24.29 9.65
N LEU A 26 6.74 24.20 8.76
CA LEU A 26 5.69 23.19 8.84
C LEU A 26 5.90 22.16 7.72
N ASP A 27 6.12 20.91 8.12
CA ASP A 27 5.49 19.77 7.43
C ASP A 27 5.37 18.59 8.40
N VAL A 28 4.10 18.25 8.70
CA VAL A 28 3.55 16.93 9.04
C VAL A 28 4.27 16.09 10.11
N GLY A 29 3.77 16.12 11.36
CA GLY A 29 4.19 15.19 12.42
C GLY A 29 3.20 14.08 12.73
N VAL A 30 1.89 14.29 12.50
CA VAL A 30 0.83 13.33 12.83
C VAL A 30 -0.22 13.29 11.73
N GLU A 31 -0.42 12.14 11.09
CA GLU A 31 -1.50 11.89 10.14
C GLU A 31 -2.74 11.36 10.89
N ASN A 32 -3.92 11.94 10.65
CA ASN A 32 -5.16 11.47 11.26
C ASN A 32 -5.89 10.51 10.32
N ILE A 33 -6.11 9.28 10.78
CA ILE A 33 -6.87 8.24 10.10
C ILE A 33 -8.21 8.12 10.79
N GLN A 34 -9.27 8.56 10.11
CA GLN A 34 -10.64 8.39 10.59
C GLN A 34 -11.20 7.04 10.17
N VAL A 35 -11.73 6.30 11.13
CA VAL A 35 -12.31 4.97 10.92
C VAL A 35 -13.73 4.91 11.50
N GLU A 36 -14.54 3.98 11.02
CA GLU A 36 -15.89 3.75 11.54
C GLU A 36 -15.80 3.12 12.94
N SER A 37 -14.94 2.11 13.07
CA SER A 37 -14.64 1.46 14.35
C SER A 37 -13.21 0.91 14.35
N ALA A 38 -12.60 0.83 15.52
CA ALA A 38 -11.32 0.14 15.71
C ALA A 38 -11.37 -0.77 16.94
N SER A 39 -10.85 -1.98 16.81
CA SER A 39 -10.73 -2.94 17.90
C SER A 39 -9.33 -3.51 18.01
N VAL A 40 -8.73 -3.45 19.20
CA VAL A 40 -7.43 -4.06 19.47
C VAL A 40 -7.60 -5.57 19.59
N ALA A 41 -7.04 -6.30 18.62
CA ALA A 41 -7.05 -7.76 18.56
C ALA A 41 -5.89 -8.40 19.33
N GLU A 42 -4.75 -7.69 19.44
CA GLU A 42 -3.57 -8.16 20.17
C GLU A 42 -2.78 -6.97 20.72
N ASP A 43 -2.15 -7.14 21.88
CA ASP A 43 -1.27 -6.15 22.50
C ASP A 43 0.01 -6.83 23.01
N ILE A 44 1.13 -6.57 22.33
CA ILE A 44 2.44 -7.14 22.64
C ILE A 44 3.33 -6.06 23.25
N VAL A 45 3.84 -6.29 24.46
CA VAL A 45 4.84 -5.40 25.06
C VAL A 45 6.19 -5.63 24.39
N LEU A 46 6.73 -4.61 23.74
CA LEU A 46 8.06 -4.62 23.12
C LEU A 46 9.16 -4.30 24.13
N ARG A 47 8.91 -3.34 25.01
CA ARG A 47 9.91 -2.83 25.96
C ARG A 47 9.23 -2.23 27.18
N THR A 48 9.87 -2.39 28.33
CA THR A 48 9.55 -1.64 29.56
C THR A 48 10.78 -0.86 29.99
N ASP A 49 10.62 0.44 30.22
CA ASP A 49 11.69 1.29 30.76
C ASP A 49 11.87 1.01 32.25
N GLU A 50 13.06 0.52 32.66
CA GLU A 50 13.33 0.08 34.02
C GLU A 50 13.26 1.21 35.07
N ARG A 51 13.44 2.46 34.65
CA ARG A 51 13.48 3.62 35.55
C ARG A 51 12.10 4.24 35.76
N THR A 52 11.29 4.30 34.72
CA THR A 52 10.00 4.99 34.72
C THR A 52 8.81 4.03 34.73
N GLY A 53 9.02 2.75 34.41
CA GLY A 53 7.95 1.77 34.22
C GLY A 53 7.13 1.99 32.94
N ALA A 54 7.47 2.99 32.12
CA ALA A 54 6.80 3.26 30.87
C ALA A 54 7.01 2.13 29.87
N THR A 55 5.95 1.73 29.17
CA THR A 55 5.98 0.61 28.23
C THR A 55 5.83 1.06 26.79
N SER A 56 6.42 0.28 25.89
CA SER A 56 6.25 0.38 24.44
C SER A 56 5.57 -0.88 23.96
N HIS A 57 4.58 -0.73 23.08
CA HIS A 57 3.69 -1.80 22.66
C HIS A 57 3.64 -1.92 21.14
N LEU A 58 3.35 -3.11 20.64
CA LEU A 58 2.90 -3.36 19.27
C LEU A 58 1.47 -3.87 19.35
N LEU A 59 0.51 -3.04 18.93
CA LEU A 59 -0.89 -3.41 18.86
C LEU A 59 -1.19 -4.01 17.50
N ARG A 60 -2.00 -5.08 17.46
CA ARG A 60 -2.73 -5.49 16.25
C ARG A 60 -4.14 -4.95 16.35
N ILE A 61 -4.53 -4.07 15.44
CA ILE A 61 -5.82 -3.37 15.46
C ILE A 61 -6.58 -3.71 14.19
N ASP A 62 -7.82 -4.16 14.35
CA ASP A 62 -8.75 -4.30 13.23
C ASP A 62 -9.49 -2.97 13.04
N LEU A 63 -9.29 -2.36 11.88
CA LEU A 63 -9.88 -1.09 11.47
C LEU A 63 -11.01 -1.35 10.50
N THR A 64 -12.20 -0.89 10.85
CA THR A 64 -13.34 -0.87 9.92
C THR A 64 -13.44 0.51 9.31
N THR A 65 -13.32 0.58 7.99
CA THR A 65 -13.46 1.81 7.21
C THR A 65 -14.54 1.66 6.15
N ARG A 66 -15.01 2.79 5.65
CA ARG A 66 -15.92 2.87 4.53
C ARG A 66 -15.11 2.95 3.23
N TYR A 67 -15.55 2.25 2.19
CA TYR A 67 -14.93 2.42 0.88
C TYR A 67 -15.07 3.89 0.43
N GLN A 68 -13.99 4.43 -0.14
CA GLN A 68 -13.97 5.78 -0.71
C GLN A 68 -13.90 5.70 -2.25
N PRO A 69 -15.05 5.50 -2.92
CA PRO A 69 -15.08 5.52 -4.38
C PRO A 69 -14.78 6.91 -4.92
N THR A 70 -14.14 6.95 -6.08
CA THR A 70 -13.95 8.16 -6.88
C THR A 70 -15.32 8.72 -7.26
N THR A 71 -15.55 10.00 -6.96
CA THR A 71 -16.83 10.66 -7.26
C THR A 71 -17.03 10.85 -8.76
N LEU A 72 -18.28 11.09 -9.17
CA LEU A 72 -18.60 11.34 -10.58
C LEU A 72 -17.86 12.58 -11.10
N GLU A 73 -17.85 13.66 -10.31
CA GLU A 73 -17.19 14.92 -10.65
C GLU A 73 -15.70 14.67 -10.90
N ARG A 74 -15.05 13.92 -10.02
CA ARG A 74 -13.62 13.63 -10.11
C ARG A 74 -13.24 12.84 -11.36
N VAL A 75 -14.08 11.89 -11.78
CA VAL A 75 -13.83 11.10 -13.01
C VAL A 75 -14.15 11.90 -14.27
N LEU A 76 -15.18 12.76 -14.24
CA LEU A 76 -15.50 13.64 -15.36
C LEU A 76 -14.43 14.73 -15.55
N GLU A 77 -13.91 15.31 -14.45
CA GLU A 77 -12.73 16.18 -14.52
C GLU A 77 -11.57 15.45 -15.20
N ARG A 78 -11.23 14.23 -14.78
CA ARG A 78 -10.13 13.46 -15.40
C ARG A 78 -10.31 13.29 -16.92
N ARG A 79 -11.54 13.11 -17.41
CA ARG A 79 -11.86 13.06 -18.84
C ARG A 79 -11.55 14.39 -19.54
N GLU A 80 -11.83 15.54 -18.92
CA GLU A 80 -11.55 16.85 -19.50
C GLU A 80 -10.04 17.13 -19.60
N TRP A 81 -9.26 16.67 -18.63
CA TRP A 81 -7.80 16.87 -18.59
C TRP A 81 -7.00 15.92 -19.48
N SER A 82 -7.63 14.85 -20.01
CA SER A 82 -6.92 13.78 -20.72
C SER A 82 -7.52 13.51 -22.09
N ASP A 83 -6.72 13.63 -23.14
CA ASP A 83 -7.15 13.41 -24.52
C ASP A 83 -7.52 11.94 -24.79
N GLY A 84 -8.53 11.74 -25.63
CA GLY A 84 -8.95 10.40 -26.09
C GLY A 84 -9.69 9.55 -25.05
N CYS A 85 -10.13 10.15 -23.95
CA CYS A 85 -10.96 9.46 -22.96
C CYS A 85 -12.36 9.13 -23.49
N ILE A 86 -12.82 7.90 -23.27
CA ILE A 86 -14.13 7.41 -23.70
C ILE A 86 -14.94 6.96 -22.48
N LEU A 87 -16.19 7.43 -22.39
CA LEU A 87 -17.14 6.95 -21.39
C LEU A 87 -17.72 5.62 -21.86
N MET A 88 -17.58 4.58 -21.04
CA MET A 88 -18.01 3.24 -21.40
C MET A 88 -19.00 2.67 -20.39
N ARG A 89 -19.87 1.77 -20.90
CA ARG A 89 -20.67 0.86 -20.08
C ARG A 89 -20.38 -0.58 -20.47
N ASN A 90 -20.45 -1.48 -19.51
CA ASN A 90 -20.42 -2.91 -19.79
C ASN A 90 -21.83 -3.41 -20.05
N THR A 91 -22.09 -4.00 -21.22
CA THR A 91 -23.43 -4.45 -21.61
C THR A 91 -23.94 -5.66 -20.82
N LYS A 92 -23.06 -6.44 -20.19
CA LYS A 92 -23.43 -7.62 -19.39
C LYS A 92 -23.64 -7.29 -17.92
N SER A 93 -22.82 -6.41 -17.35
CA SER A 93 -22.87 -6.08 -15.91
C SER A 93 -23.51 -4.72 -15.60
N ASP A 94 -23.85 -3.93 -16.62
CA ASP A 94 -24.35 -2.56 -16.50
C ASP A 94 -23.45 -1.65 -15.65
N LYS A 95 -22.15 -1.94 -15.62
CA LYS A 95 -21.16 -1.14 -14.89
C LYS A 95 -20.57 -0.05 -15.78
N ALA A 96 -20.15 1.07 -15.18
CA ALA A 96 -19.54 2.20 -15.87
C ALA A 96 -18.01 2.20 -15.74
N ALA A 97 -17.29 2.66 -16.77
CA ALA A 97 -15.86 2.89 -16.72
C ALA A 97 -15.45 4.08 -17.60
N LEU A 98 -14.49 4.88 -17.13
CA LEU A 98 -13.80 5.84 -17.98
C LEU A 98 -12.60 5.13 -18.61
N CYS A 99 -12.59 4.99 -19.92
CA CYS A 99 -11.47 4.44 -20.67
C CYS A 99 -10.49 5.54 -21.06
N GLU A 100 -9.25 5.44 -20.59
CA GLU A 100 -8.18 6.39 -20.89
C GLU A 100 -7.05 5.70 -21.65
N PRO A 101 -6.59 6.27 -22.78
CA PRO A 101 -5.41 5.77 -23.47
C PRO A 101 -4.17 5.78 -22.58
N SER A 102 -3.40 4.69 -22.62
CA SER A 102 -2.15 4.55 -21.87
C SER A 102 -0.94 4.47 -22.80
N ARG A 103 0.25 4.69 -22.25
CA ARG A 103 1.51 4.62 -23.00
C ARG A 103 1.63 3.26 -23.69
N HIS A 104 1.89 3.30 -24.99
CA HIS A 104 2.12 2.11 -25.79
C HIS A 104 3.53 1.57 -25.52
N PHE A 105 3.72 0.26 -25.73
CA PHE A 105 5.06 -0.33 -25.71
C PHE A 105 5.27 -1.21 -26.93
N MET A 106 6.53 -1.34 -27.33
CA MET A 106 6.95 -2.18 -28.44
C MET A 106 7.42 -3.52 -27.89
N THR A 107 6.95 -4.62 -28.46
CA THR A 107 7.49 -5.95 -28.12
C THR A 107 8.88 -6.14 -28.73
N GLU A 108 9.63 -7.14 -28.26
CA GLU A 108 10.92 -7.53 -28.85
C GLU A 108 10.82 -7.92 -30.34
N LYS A 109 9.61 -8.26 -30.81
CA LYS A 109 9.30 -8.59 -32.20
C LYS A 109 8.92 -7.38 -33.06
N GLY A 110 8.92 -6.17 -32.49
CA GLY A 110 8.57 -4.94 -33.19
C GLY A 110 7.06 -4.71 -33.36
N GLU A 111 6.22 -5.37 -32.56
CA GLU A 111 4.77 -5.15 -32.56
C GLU A 111 4.38 -4.07 -31.55
N LEU A 112 3.57 -3.09 -31.98
CA LEU A 112 3.05 -2.03 -31.12
C LEU A 112 1.85 -2.55 -30.32
N ILE A 113 1.95 -2.57 -29.00
CA ILE A 113 0.83 -2.91 -28.12
C ILE A 113 0.21 -1.62 -27.57
N GLN A 114 -1.02 -1.36 -28.00
CA GLN A 114 -1.84 -0.28 -27.46
C GLN A 114 -2.53 -0.72 -26.17
N ARG A 115 -2.53 0.17 -25.18
CA ARG A 115 -3.04 -0.09 -23.83
C ARG A 115 -4.01 0.99 -23.42
N VAL A 116 -4.95 0.62 -22.58
CA VAL A 116 -5.95 1.50 -22.00
C VAL A 116 -6.10 1.21 -20.51
N ILE A 117 -6.52 2.23 -19.76
CA ILE A 117 -6.86 2.13 -18.35
C ILE A 117 -8.36 2.36 -18.24
N LEU A 118 -9.08 1.38 -17.71
CA LEU A 118 -10.46 1.55 -17.30
C LEU A 118 -10.48 2.01 -15.85
N HIS A 119 -10.83 3.28 -15.62
CA HIS A 119 -11.10 3.78 -14.28
C HIS A 119 -12.51 3.37 -13.87
N ARG A 120 -12.61 2.79 -12.68
CA ARG A 120 -13.83 2.38 -11.99
C ARG A 120 -13.91 3.13 -10.65
N PRO A 121 -15.08 3.19 -9.99
CA PRO A 121 -15.21 3.91 -8.72
C PRO A 121 -14.15 3.54 -7.68
N LEU A 122 -13.86 2.24 -7.50
CA LEU A 122 -12.91 1.77 -6.47
C LEU A 122 -11.54 1.34 -7.00
N ARG A 123 -11.35 1.21 -8.33
CA ARG A 123 -10.16 0.58 -8.88
C ARG A 123 -9.84 1.04 -10.30
N ARG A 124 -8.65 0.67 -10.77
CA ARG A 124 -8.23 0.84 -12.15
C ARG A 124 -7.91 -0.51 -12.75
N GLU A 125 -8.37 -0.77 -13.95
CA GLU A 125 -8.12 -2.00 -14.67
C GLU A 125 -7.30 -1.69 -15.92
N TYR A 126 -6.20 -2.41 -16.13
CA TYR A 126 -5.33 -2.22 -17.28
C TYR A 126 -5.66 -3.26 -18.34
N HIS A 127 -5.92 -2.80 -19.55
CA HIS A 127 -6.29 -3.66 -20.67
C HIS A 127 -5.42 -3.37 -21.90
N GLN A 128 -5.23 -4.37 -22.75
CA GLN A 128 -4.81 -4.10 -24.13
C GLN A 128 -6.03 -3.62 -24.92
N LEU A 129 -5.82 -2.73 -25.87
CA LEU A 129 -6.93 -2.16 -26.63
C LEU A 129 -7.73 -3.25 -27.38
N ARG A 130 -7.03 -4.21 -28.00
CA ARG A 130 -7.65 -5.34 -28.71
C ARG A 130 -8.55 -6.19 -27.80
N ASP A 131 -8.13 -6.44 -26.56
CA ASP A 131 -8.88 -7.26 -25.61
C ASP A 131 -10.13 -6.50 -25.14
N LEU A 132 -10.05 -5.17 -25.07
CA LEU A 132 -11.19 -4.31 -24.77
C LEU A 132 -12.21 -4.31 -25.92
N GLU A 133 -11.76 -4.28 -27.17
CA GLU A 133 -12.63 -4.32 -28.36
C GLU A 133 -13.43 -5.63 -28.47
N GLU A 134 -12.86 -6.75 -28.04
CA GLU A 134 -13.53 -8.05 -27.97
C GLU A 134 -14.42 -8.21 -26.72
N SER A 135 -14.40 -7.24 -25.80
CA SER A 135 -15.12 -7.31 -24.54
C SER A 135 -16.56 -6.82 -24.64
N ALA A 136 -17.29 -6.87 -23.51
CA ALA A 136 -18.65 -6.33 -23.41
C ALA A 136 -18.71 -4.81 -23.17
N TRP A 137 -17.57 -4.12 -23.19
CA TRP A 137 -17.48 -2.67 -22.98
C TRP A 137 -17.83 -1.92 -24.26
N VAL A 138 -18.80 -1.02 -24.17
CA VAL A 138 -19.24 -0.18 -25.29
C VAL A 138 -19.30 1.26 -24.85
N GLU A 139 -19.05 2.19 -25.77
CA GLU A 139 -19.22 3.62 -25.53
C GLU A 139 -20.66 3.93 -25.09
N CYS A 140 -20.81 4.88 -24.17
CA CYS A 140 -22.11 5.32 -23.70
C CYS A 140 -22.18 6.84 -23.51
N ALA A 141 -23.39 7.37 -23.62
CA ALA A 141 -23.65 8.79 -23.38
C ALA A 141 -23.44 9.15 -21.90
N GLU A 142 -22.97 10.36 -21.66
CA GLU A 142 -22.66 10.88 -20.33
C GLU A 142 -23.81 10.73 -19.31
N PRO A 143 -25.10 11.00 -19.63
CA PRO A 143 -26.18 10.81 -18.67
C PRO A 143 -26.34 9.35 -18.22
N ARG A 144 -26.07 8.39 -19.12
CA ARG A 144 -26.12 6.96 -18.78
C ARG A 144 -24.91 6.57 -17.95
N PHE A 145 -23.73 7.07 -18.30
CA PHE A 145 -22.51 6.88 -17.53
C PHE A 145 -22.66 7.39 -16.09
N ALA A 146 -23.09 8.64 -15.92
CA ALA A 146 -23.28 9.30 -14.63
C ALA A 146 -24.15 8.45 -13.70
N LYS A 147 -25.35 8.07 -14.18
CA LYS A 147 -26.28 7.24 -13.41
C LYS A 147 -25.68 5.91 -12.96
N LEU A 148 -24.94 5.23 -13.85
CA LEU A 148 -24.33 3.93 -13.53
C LEU A 148 -23.15 4.08 -12.57
N TRP A 149 -22.36 5.15 -12.73
CA TRP A 149 -21.22 5.46 -11.86
C TRP A 149 -21.68 5.82 -10.45
N GLU A 150 -22.63 6.73 -10.32
CA GLU A 150 -23.20 7.15 -9.03
C GLU A 150 -23.83 5.98 -8.30
N ALA A 151 -24.63 5.16 -8.99
CA ALA A 151 -25.24 3.97 -8.37
C ALA A 151 -24.19 2.98 -7.85
N GLU A 152 -23.09 2.76 -8.59
CA GLU A 152 -22.01 1.89 -8.13
C GLU A 152 -21.18 2.52 -7.01
N ALA A 153 -20.93 3.83 -7.07
CA ALA A 153 -20.21 4.58 -6.06
C ALA A 153 -21.00 4.62 -4.75
N GLU A 154 -22.30 4.91 -4.77
CA GLU A 154 -23.17 4.93 -3.60
C GLU A 154 -23.27 3.55 -2.94
N ASP A 155 -23.52 2.50 -3.75
CA ASP A 155 -23.53 1.12 -3.26
C ASP A 155 -22.18 0.76 -2.62
N SER A 156 -21.07 1.15 -3.24
CA SER A 156 -19.74 0.91 -2.68
C SER A 156 -19.49 1.69 -1.37
N ALA A 157 -19.85 2.97 -1.32
CA ALA A 157 -19.74 3.80 -0.12
C ALA A 157 -20.65 3.32 1.02
N SER A 158 -21.72 2.58 0.74
CA SER A 158 -22.54 1.97 1.79
C SER A 158 -21.83 0.79 2.49
N ARG A 159 -20.85 0.18 1.82
CA ARG A 159 -20.15 -1.00 2.30
C ARG A 159 -18.99 -0.63 3.22
N LEU A 160 -18.83 -1.45 4.25
CA LEU A 160 -17.71 -1.41 5.18
C LEU A 160 -16.68 -2.45 4.77
N HIS A 161 -15.42 -2.16 5.07
CA HIS A 161 -14.32 -3.10 4.95
C HIS A 161 -13.48 -3.05 6.23
N THR A 162 -13.04 -4.23 6.66
CA THR A 162 -12.15 -4.36 7.81
C THR A 162 -10.78 -4.80 7.34
N GLU A 163 -9.76 -4.03 7.71
CA GLU A 163 -8.36 -4.38 7.52
C GLU A 163 -7.64 -4.44 8.88
N THR A 164 -6.61 -5.26 8.97
CA THR A 164 -5.78 -5.35 10.16
C THR A 164 -4.54 -4.49 9.96
N VAL A 165 -4.19 -3.68 10.96
CA VAL A 165 -2.95 -2.91 11.00
C VAL A 165 -2.16 -3.23 12.26
N HIS A 166 -0.84 -3.08 12.21
CA HIS A 166 -0.01 -3.11 13.41
C HIS A 166 0.42 -1.69 13.77
N LEU A 167 0.32 -1.33 15.05
CA LEU A 167 0.62 0.01 15.55
C LEU A 167 1.62 -0.07 16.70
N ALA A 168 2.84 0.42 16.49
CA ALA A 168 3.78 0.65 17.57
C ALA A 168 3.35 1.88 18.38
N THR A 169 3.15 1.74 19.69
CA THR A 169 2.61 2.80 20.56
C THR A 169 3.28 2.81 21.94
N GLY A 170 2.86 3.73 22.82
CA GLY A 170 3.46 3.99 24.12
C GLY A 170 4.71 4.85 24.01
N LEU A 171 5.78 4.48 24.71
CA LEU A 171 7.04 5.23 24.69
C LEU A 171 7.83 4.93 23.40
N LEU A 172 7.68 5.79 22.37
CA LEU A 172 8.23 5.52 21.02
C LEU A 172 9.73 5.80 20.86
N LEU A 173 10.26 6.86 21.46
CA LEU A 173 11.66 7.28 21.25
C LEU A 173 12.69 6.15 21.53
N PRO A 174 12.56 5.35 22.60
CA PRO A 174 13.51 4.27 22.89
C PRO A 174 13.45 3.07 21.95
N ILE A 175 12.38 2.94 21.16
CA ILE A 175 12.21 1.88 20.17
C ILE A 175 12.36 2.38 18.72
N TRP A 176 12.56 3.69 18.55
CA TRP A 176 12.50 4.36 17.25
C TRP A 176 13.50 3.81 16.23
N SER A 177 14.71 3.48 16.68
CA SER A 177 15.78 2.92 15.84
C SER A 177 15.50 1.50 15.34
N ASN A 178 14.57 0.80 15.99
CA ASN A 178 14.19 -0.58 15.67
C ASN A 178 12.93 -0.65 14.80
N LEU A 179 12.27 0.48 14.55
CA LEU A 179 11.18 0.58 13.60
C LEU A 179 11.72 0.83 12.18
N PRO A 180 11.00 0.39 11.13
CA PRO A 180 11.41 0.59 9.74
C PRO A 180 11.61 2.06 9.39
N ARG A 181 12.55 2.31 8.47
CA ARG A 181 12.96 3.66 8.04
C ARG A 181 12.22 4.16 6.81
N ASP A 182 11.52 3.26 6.11
CA ASP A 182 10.85 3.56 4.85
C ASP A 182 9.61 4.47 5.04
N TYR A 183 9.08 4.55 6.26
CA TYR A 183 7.87 5.31 6.61
C TYR A 183 7.98 5.80 8.06
N LEU A 184 8.26 7.09 8.28
CA LEU A 184 8.57 7.64 9.61
C LEU A 184 7.39 8.38 10.26
N GLU A 185 6.23 8.34 9.63
CA GLU A 185 5.03 9.05 10.04
C GLU A 185 4.48 8.49 11.35
N VAL A 186 4.02 9.40 12.22
CA VAL A 186 3.17 9.03 13.37
C VAL A 186 1.72 9.16 12.91
N ASN A 187 0.91 8.15 13.18
CA ASN A 187 -0.49 8.12 12.83
C ASN A 187 -1.34 8.19 14.09
N ARG A 188 -2.45 8.92 13.99
CA ARG A 188 -3.53 8.92 14.96
C ARG A 188 -4.74 8.27 14.32
N ILE A 189 -5.09 7.09 14.80
CA ILE A 189 -6.33 6.41 14.43
C ILE A 189 -7.41 6.94 15.37
N VAL A 190 -8.53 7.40 14.84
CA VAL A 190 -9.68 7.90 15.62
C VAL A 190 -10.94 7.22 15.10
N ASP A 191 -11.69 6.58 15.99
CA ASP A 191 -12.98 6.01 15.66
C ASP A 191 -14.14 6.98 15.92
N LEU A 192 -15.34 6.64 15.43
CA LEU A 192 -16.54 7.47 15.62
C LEU A 192 -17.01 7.56 17.08
N GLU A 193 -16.58 6.64 17.95
CA GLU A 193 -16.84 6.70 19.39
C GLU A 193 -15.90 7.68 20.12
N GLY A 194 -14.93 8.24 19.41
CA GLY A 194 -13.94 9.18 19.94
C GLY A 194 -12.74 8.51 20.62
N ARG A 195 -12.59 7.18 20.50
CA ARG A 195 -11.37 6.49 20.94
C ARG A 195 -10.25 6.81 19.96
N SER A 196 -9.04 7.00 20.50
CA SER A 196 -7.87 7.36 19.71
C SER A 196 -6.67 6.50 20.07
N TRP A 197 -5.97 6.02 19.04
CA TRP A 197 -4.70 5.33 19.14
C TRP A 197 -3.65 6.13 18.41
N LEU A 198 -2.58 6.49 19.10
CA LEU A 198 -1.46 7.25 18.55
C LEU A 198 -0.24 6.34 18.49
N GLY A 199 0.43 6.28 17.35
CA GLY A 199 1.58 5.41 17.20
C GLY A 199 2.18 5.48 15.81
N ARG A 200 3.12 4.59 15.51
CA ARG A 200 3.61 4.39 14.14
C ARG A 200 3.03 3.11 13.59
N ILE A 201 2.41 3.19 12.41
CA ILE A 201 1.99 1.98 11.71
C ILE A 201 3.24 1.16 11.38
N VAL A 202 3.17 -0.14 11.62
CA VAL A 202 4.16 -1.13 11.20
C VAL A 202 3.46 -2.03 10.18
N TYR A 203 3.97 -2.09 8.96
CA TYR A 203 3.38 -2.98 7.96
C TYR A 203 3.71 -4.44 8.28
N ASP A 204 2.82 -5.34 7.86
CA ASP A 204 2.97 -6.79 8.06
C ASP A 204 4.34 -7.32 7.62
N THR A 205 4.93 -6.67 6.60
CA THR A 205 6.25 -6.98 6.07
C THR A 205 7.39 -6.84 7.06
N ASP A 206 7.21 -5.98 8.07
CA ASP A 206 8.25 -5.57 9.01
C ASP A 206 7.97 -6.03 10.45
N VAL A 207 6.77 -6.53 10.72
CA VAL A 207 6.34 -6.96 12.06
C VAL A 207 7.28 -8.03 12.63
N ALA A 208 7.68 -9.02 11.82
CA ALA A 208 8.58 -10.08 12.26
C ALA A 208 9.95 -9.53 12.68
N ASP A 209 10.51 -8.60 11.91
CA ASP A 209 11.80 -7.97 12.20
C ASP A 209 11.73 -7.09 13.45
N VAL A 210 10.64 -6.33 13.63
CA VAL A 210 10.40 -5.54 14.85
C VAL A 210 10.34 -6.45 16.07
N LEU A 211 9.55 -7.53 16.02
CA LEU A 211 9.41 -8.46 17.15
C LEU A 211 10.73 -9.16 17.48
N LYS A 212 11.49 -9.60 16.46
CA LYS A 212 12.83 -10.16 16.59
C LYS A 212 13.81 -9.19 17.26
N ALA A 213 13.76 -7.90 16.90
CA ALA A 213 14.62 -6.87 17.48
C ALA A 213 14.40 -6.67 18.99
N PHE A 214 13.20 -7.00 19.50
CA PHE A 214 12.86 -6.94 20.92
C PHE A 214 12.89 -8.31 21.61
N GLY A 215 13.39 -9.35 20.94
CA GLY A 215 13.48 -10.70 21.50
C GLY A 215 12.12 -11.37 21.72
N VAL A 216 11.07 -10.86 21.06
CA VAL A 216 9.74 -11.45 21.10
C VAL A 216 9.67 -12.50 19.99
N ASN A 217 9.60 -13.78 20.39
CA ASN A 217 9.38 -14.86 19.43
C ASN A 217 7.94 -14.79 18.92
N SER A 218 7.76 -14.45 17.64
CA SER A 218 6.48 -14.52 16.96
C SER A 218 6.59 -15.34 15.68
N SER A 219 5.50 -16.01 15.32
CA SER A 219 5.37 -16.79 14.09
C SER A 219 4.64 -15.99 12.99
N VAL A 220 4.82 -14.66 12.96
CA VAL A 220 4.15 -13.81 11.95
C VAL A 220 4.72 -14.16 10.57
N LYS A 221 3.90 -14.83 9.75
CA LYS A 221 4.27 -15.23 8.39
C LYS A 221 3.94 -14.11 7.41
N LEU A 222 4.91 -13.78 6.57
CA LEU A 222 4.76 -12.86 5.44
C LEU A 222 3.77 -13.44 4.43
N THR A 223 2.71 -12.71 4.07
CA THR A 223 1.76 -13.15 3.04
C THR A 223 2.13 -12.61 1.65
N ASP A 224 1.79 -13.35 0.60
CA ASP A 224 2.01 -12.94 -0.79
C ASP A 224 1.38 -11.56 -1.08
N GLU A 225 0.17 -11.35 -0.57
CA GLU A 225 -0.61 -10.12 -0.74
C GLU A 225 0.07 -8.92 -0.09
N ALA A 226 0.60 -9.08 1.14
CA ALA A 226 1.33 -8.03 1.85
C ALA A 226 2.61 -7.64 1.10
N VAL A 227 3.33 -8.62 0.53
CA VAL A 227 4.55 -8.37 -0.26
C VAL A 227 4.23 -7.61 -1.54
N VAL A 228 3.21 -8.04 -2.28
CA VAL A 228 2.81 -7.35 -3.52
C VAL A 228 2.34 -5.93 -3.22
N LYS A 229 1.55 -5.72 -2.15
CA LYS A 229 1.11 -4.38 -1.70
C LYS A 229 2.32 -3.49 -1.39
N ALA A 230 3.26 -3.99 -0.60
CA ALA A 230 4.47 -3.26 -0.22
C ALA A 230 5.33 -2.87 -1.43
N LEU A 231 5.52 -3.79 -2.37
CA LEU A 231 6.23 -3.49 -3.62
C LEU A 231 5.51 -2.42 -4.44
N ARG A 232 4.17 -2.46 -4.52
CA ARG A 232 3.35 -1.43 -5.21
C ARG A 232 3.49 -0.04 -4.58
N GLU A 233 3.65 0.02 -3.26
CA GLU A 233 3.89 1.23 -2.48
C GLU A 233 5.37 1.67 -2.46
N ASN A 234 6.23 1.06 -3.29
CA ASN A 234 7.66 1.37 -3.39
C ASN A 234 8.45 1.12 -2.09
N ARG A 235 7.93 0.25 -1.21
CA ARG A 235 8.60 -0.19 0.01
C ARG A 235 9.55 -1.36 -0.25
N SER A 236 10.60 -1.47 0.56
CA SER A 236 11.54 -2.58 0.51
C SER A 236 11.16 -3.67 1.51
N ILE A 237 11.47 -4.93 1.18
CA ILE A 237 11.08 -6.09 1.98
C ILE A 237 12.26 -7.04 2.04
N THR A 238 12.67 -7.43 3.24
CA THR A 238 13.70 -8.45 3.40
C THR A 238 13.05 -9.83 3.48
N ILE A 239 13.56 -10.78 2.71
CA ILE A 239 13.19 -12.19 2.78
C ILE A 239 14.39 -13.00 3.27
N GLU A 240 14.17 -13.94 4.18
CA GLU A 240 15.21 -14.86 4.67
C GLU A 240 15.16 -16.23 3.96
N GLN A 241 14.02 -16.58 3.37
CA GLN A 241 13.80 -17.83 2.64
C GLN A 241 13.23 -17.55 1.24
N PRO A 242 13.58 -18.38 0.24
CA PRO A 242 14.50 -19.54 0.30
C PRO A 242 15.97 -19.14 0.50
N PHE A 243 16.30 -17.86 0.37
CA PHE A 243 17.60 -17.28 0.67
C PHE A 243 17.43 -15.84 1.13
N GLY A 244 18.47 -15.28 1.76
CA GLY A 244 18.51 -13.87 2.15
C GLY A 244 18.51 -12.94 0.92
N ALA A 245 17.46 -12.15 0.74
CA ALA A 245 17.38 -11.14 -0.31
C ALA A 245 16.48 -9.96 0.08
N VAL A 246 16.57 -8.87 -0.67
CA VAL A 246 15.73 -7.68 -0.49
C VAL A 246 14.90 -7.46 -1.76
N LEU A 247 13.59 -7.60 -1.65
CA LEU A 247 12.65 -7.21 -2.68
C LEU A 247 12.45 -5.69 -2.60
N LYS A 248 12.74 -4.98 -3.69
CA LYS A 248 12.59 -3.52 -3.72
C LYS A 248 12.29 -3.02 -5.11
N ARG A 249 11.82 -1.78 -5.21
CA ARG A 249 11.77 -1.09 -6.50
C ARG A 249 13.08 -0.37 -6.77
N SER A 250 13.65 -0.61 -7.94
CA SER A 250 14.92 -0.03 -8.40
C SER A 250 14.74 0.68 -9.72
N ARG A 251 15.31 1.88 -9.82
CA ARG A 251 15.33 2.63 -11.08
C ARG A 251 16.43 2.10 -12.00
N VAL A 252 16.05 1.63 -13.18
CA VAL A 252 16.95 1.08 -14.20
C VAL A 252 16.58 1.70 -15.54
N ALA A 253 17.53 2.39 -16.17
CA ALA A 253 17.33 3.08 -17.45
C ALA A 253 16.11 4.04 -17.49
N GLY A 254 15.76 4.63 -16.34
CA GLY A 254 14.60 5.52 -16.21
C GLY A 254 13.32 4.84 -15.74
N ASP A 255 13.23 3.51 -15.83
CA ASP A 255 12.05 2.74 -15.43
C ASP A 255 12.15 2.22 -13.99
N LEU A 256 11.02 2.15 -13.30
CA LEU A 256 10.92 1.62 -11.95
C LEU A 256 10.59 0.13 -11.99
N ARG A 257 11.58 -0.71 -11.75
CA ARG A 257 11.48 -2.18 -11.83
C ARG A 257 11.47 -2.80 -10.45
N ILE A 258 10.84 -3.96 -10.31
CA ILE A 258 10.89 -4.74 -9.07
C ILE A 258 12.14 -5.62 -9.15
N GLU A 259 13.06 -5.45 -8.19
CA GLU A 259 14.34 -6.16 -8.11
C GLU A 259 14.37 -7.11 -6.93
N ILE A 260 14.96 -8.29 -7.14
CA ILE A 260 15.38 -9.21 -6.07
C ILE A 260 16.87 -8.94 -5.81
N ALA A 261 17.16 -8.00 -4.92
CA ALA A 261 18.52 -7.60 -4.62
C ALA A 261 19.18 -8.61 -3.66
N GLY A 262 20.39 -9.05 -3.99
CA GLY A 262 21.13 -10.03 -3.19
C GLY A 262 20.83 -11.49 -3.52
N ALA A 263 20.06 -11.77 -4.58
CA ALA A 263 19.83 -13.13 -5.05
C ALA A 263 21.17 -13.88 -5.32
N PRO A 264 21.39 -15.07 -4.73
CA PRO A 264 22.57 -15.89 -5.00
C PRO A 264 22.66 -16.33 -6.47
N ALA A 265 23.88 -16.41 -7.01
CA ALA A 265 24.11 -16.71 -8.43
C ALA A 265 23.60 -18.10 -8.86
N ASP A 266 23.65 -19.07 -7.95
CA ASP A 266 23.14 -20.44 -8.13
C ASP A 266 21.60 -20.50 -8.19
N GLN A 267 20.91 -19.50 -7.64
CA GLN A 267 19.45 -19.41 -7.62
C GLN A 267 18.87 -18.72 -8.85
N VAL A 268 19.71 -18.10 -9.69
CA VAL A 268 19.27 -17.31 -10.85
C VAL A 268 18.47 -18.15 -11.84
N GLU A 269 18.88 -19.40 -12.09
CA GLU A 269 18.18 -20.28 -13.04
C GLU A 269 16.79 -20.68 -12.51
N TRP A 270 16.69 -20.95 -11.21
CA TRP A 270 15.41 -21.20 -10.56
C TRP A 270 14.51 -19.95 -10.59
N LEU A 271 15.06 -18.77 -10.31
CA LEU A 271 14.32 -17.50 -10.37
C LEU A 271 13.76 -17.24 -11.77
N LYS A 272 14.53 -17.54 -12.83
CA LYS A 272 14.03 -17.47 -14.20
C LYS A 272 12.89 -18.45 -14.45
N SER A 273 12.98 -19.67 -13.92
CA SER A 273 11.95 -20.70 -14.09
C SER A 273 10.60 -20.30 -13.49
N ILE A 274 10.59 -19.46 -12.46
CA ILE A 274 9.36 -18.95 -11.82
C ILE A 274 8.87 -17.61 -12.41
N GLY A 275 9.52 -17.10 -13.46
CA GLY A 275 9.08 -15.90 -14.19
C GLY A 275 9.91 -14.63 -13.96
N CYS A 276 11.03 -14.70 -13.24
CA CYS A 276 11.98 -13.58 -13.18
C CYS A 276 12.76 -13.44 -14.49
N PHE A 277 13.32 -12.25 -14.72
CA PHE A 277 14.28 -12.02 -15.79
C PHE A 277 15.56 -11.37 -15.23
N THR A 278 16.64 -11.41 -16.01
CA THR A 278 17.94 -10.90 -15.57
C THR A 278 18.52 -9.91 -16.56
N GLU A 279 19.21 -8.90 -16.04
CA GLU A 279 20.01 -7.99 -16.85
C GLU A 279 21.40 -7.82 -16.25
N ILE A 280 22.37 -7.51 -17.11
CA ILE A 280 23.72 -7.15 -16.68
C ILE A 280 23.78 -5.63 -16.59
N ILE A 281 23.84 -5.11 -15.36
CA ILE A 281 23.91 -3.67 -15.08
C ILE A 281 25.10 -3.41 -14.16
N ALA A 282 25.95 -2.46 -14.54
CA ALA A 282 27.19 -2.17 -13.81
C ALA A 282 28.04 -3.43 -13.54
N TYR A 283 28.21 -4.27 -14.57
CA TYR A 283 28.99 -5.52 -14.52
C TYR A 283 28.48 -6.58 -13.54
N ARG A 284 27.21 -6.48 -13.09
CA ARG A 284 26.57 -7.46 -12.22
C ARG A 284 25.27 -7.95 -12.83
N ILE A 285 25.01 -9.25 -12.69
CA ILE A 285 23.69 -9.83 -12.98
C ILE A 285 22.73 -9.35 -11.88
N ARG A 286 21.66 -8.69 -12.30
CA ARG A 286 20.55 -8.27 -11.43
C ARG A 286 19.30 -9.02 -11.84
N VAL A 287 18.51 -9.43 -10.86
CA VAL A 287 17.29 -10.23 -11.06
C VAL A 287 16.07 -9.35 -10.83
N PHE A 288 15.09 -9.43 -11.74
CA PHE A 288 13.91 -8.59 -11.73
C PHE A 288 12.62 -9.42 -11.86
N ILE A 289 11.55 -8.92 -11.25
CA ILE A 289 10.18 -9.45 -11.33
C ILE A 289 9.39 -8.61 -12.37
N PRO A 290 8.56 -9.24 -13.22
CA PRO A 290 7.64 -8.52 -14.09
C PRO A 290 6.75 -7.55 -13.29
N ALA A 291 6.81 -6.25 -13.62
CA ALA A 291 6.17 -5.20 -12.83
C ALA A 291 4.63 -5.16 -12.99
N ASP A 292 4.14 -5.69 -14.10
CA ASP A 292 2.73 -5.79 -14.47
C ASP A 292 2.02 -7.01 -13.84
N ASN A 293 2.77 -8.08 -13.53
CA ASN A 293 2.23 -9.31 -12.95
C ASN A 293 3.20 -9.95 -11.93
N PRO A 294 3.49 -9.28 -10.78
CA PRO A 294 4.38 -9.80 -9.76
C PRO A 294 3.80 -10.96 -8.94
N GLU A 295 2.48 -11.11 -8.89
CA GLU A 295 1.76 -12.03 -8.01
C GLU A 295 2.22 -13.50 -8.15
N PRO A 296 2.35 -14.08 -9.36
CA PRO A 296 2.77 -15.48 -9.50
C PRO A 296 4.22 -15.71 -9.05
N VAL A 297 5.10 -14.74 -9.28
CA VAL A 297 6.51 -14.82 -8.88
C VAL A 297 6.63 -14.72 -7.37
N VAL A 298 5.92 -13.77 -6.74
CA VAL A 298 5.92 -13.62 -5.27
C VAL A 298 5.40 -14.90 -4.60
N LYS A 299 4.29 -15.45 -5.09
CA LYS A 299 3.73 -16.71 -4.58
C LYS A 299 4.67 -17.91 -4.72
N ALA A 300 5.45 -17.98 -5.80
CA ALA A 300 6.43 -19.03 -6.00
C ALA A 300 7.72 -18.82 -5.19
N LEU A 301 8.03 -17.56 -4.86
CA LEU A 301 9.21 -17.16 -4.11
C LEU A 301 9.02 -17.36 -2.61
N LEU A 302 7.83 -17.07 -2.08
CA LEU A 302 7.54 -17.25 -0.66
C LEU A 302 7.19 -18.73 -0.37
N PRO A 303 7.70 -19.31 0.75
CA PRO A 303 7.35 -20.67 1.12
C PRO A 303 5.83 -20.80 1.37
N PRO A 304 5.21 -21.94 1.02
CA PRO A 304 3.79 -22.14 1.27
C PRO A 304 3.45 -22.04 2.76
N LEU A 305 2.29 -21.43 3.04
CA LEU A 305 1.75 -21.23 4.39
C LEU A 305 1.62 -22.53 5.19
#